data_AF-A0A1F9BWC6-F1
#
_entry.id   AF-A0A1F9BWC6-F1
#
_cell.length_a   1.000
_cell.length_b   1.000
_cell.length_c   1.000
_cell.angle_alpha   90.00
_cell.angle_beta   90.00
_cell.angle_gamma   90.00
#
_symmetry.space_group_name_H-M   'P 1'
#
loop_
_entity.id
_entity.type
_entity.pdbx_description
1 polymer ?
#
loop_
_entity_poly.entity_id
_entity_poly.type
_entity_poly.pdbx_seq_one_letter_code
_entity_poly.pdbx_strand_id
1 'polypeptide(L)' 'MNLFRSEEHVRNWARFDPATAEGIITLPDLVKLFSGPYFRRRMDLDWVSKGREYAREMVATMAEIGKTGPFWQRPR' A
#
# COMPACT_ATOMS: atom_id res chain seq x y z
N MET A 1 7.71 5.67 5.10
CA MET A 1 6.61 4.93 5.75
C MET A 1 6.95 4.82 7.23
N ASN A 2 6.11 5.34 8.12
CA ASN A 2 6.34 5.32 9.57
C ASN A 2 5.38 4.30 10.18
N LEU A 3 5.86 3.51 11.15
CA LEU A 3 5.02 2.58 11.90
C LEU A 3 4.59 3.25 13.22
N PHE A 4 3.31 3.13 13.55
CA PHE A 4 2.73 3.68 14.77
C PHE A 4 1.98 2.59 15.52
N ARG A 5 1.79 2.79 16.83
CA ARG A 5 1.04 1.86 17.69
C ARG A 5 -0.45 1.77 17.30
N SER A 6 -1.04 2.87 16.84
CA SER A 6 -2.42 2.93 16.32
C SER A 6 -2.62 4.16 15.44
N GLU A 7 -3.74 4.22 14.73
CA GLU A 7 -4.16 5.33 13.88
C GLU A 7 -4.34 6.63 14.67
N GLU A 8 -4.76 6.54 15.94
CA GLU A 8 -4.83 7.68 16.85
C GLU A 8 -3.45 8.31 17.05
N HIS A 9 -2.41 7.50 17.23
CA HIS A 9 -1.03 8.01 17.38
C HIS A 9 -0.53 8.68 16.10
N VAL A 10 -1.00 8.25 14.93
CA VAL A 10 -0.70 8.95 13.66
C VAL A 10 -1.30 10.35 13.68
N ARG A 11 -2.56 10.49 14.10
CA ARG A 11 -3.28 11.77 14.12
C ARG A 11 -2.75 12.74 15.18
N ASN A 12 -2.26 12.21 16.29
CA ASN A 12 -1.67 13.00 17.38
C ASN A 12 -0.16 13.27 17.20
N TRP A 13 0.44 12.77 16.13
CA TRP A 13 1.86 13.00 15.85
C TRP A 13 2.10 14.47 15.48
N ALA A 14 3.11 15.10 16.08
CA ALA A 14 3.41 16.52 15.89
C ALA A 14 3.69 16.94 14.43
N ARG A 15 3.96 15.98 13.53
CA ARG A 15 4.17 16.21 12.09
C ARG A 15 3.04 15.62 11.23
N PHE A 16 1.90 15.32 11.83
CA PHE A 16 0.73 14.87 11.07
C PHE A 16 0.27 15.96 10.11
N ASP A 17 0.20 15.61 8.83
CA ASP A 17 -0.40 16.45 7.80
C ASP A 17 -1.79 15.89 7.46
N PRO A 18 -2.88 16.65 7.71
CA PRO A 18 -4.23 16.22 7.35
C PRO A 18 -4.41 15.85 5.87
N ALA A 19 -3.63 16.44 4.96
CA ALA A 19 -3.66 16.09 3.53
C ALA A 19 -3.18 14.64 3.26
N THR A 20 -2.49 14.03 4.23
CA THR A 20 -1.99 12.65 4.14
C THR A 20 -2.88 11.63 4.84
N ALA A 21 -4.07 12.04 5.35
CA ALA A 21 -4.96 11.16 6.10
C ALA A 21 -5.39 9.90 5.31
N GLU A 22 -5.59 10.00 3.99
CA GLU A 22 -5.90 8.86 3.12
C GLU A 22 -4.74 7.84 3.03
N GLY A 23 -3.52 8.30 3.32
CA GLY A 23 -2.28 7.50 3.36
C GLY A 23 -2.15 6.60 4.58
N ILE A 24 -3.02 6.74 5.58
CA ILE A 24 -3.04 5.86 6.76
C ILE A 24 -3.54 4.48 6.33
N ILE A 25 -2.72 3.45 6.48
CA ILE A 25 -3.04 2.06 6.19
C ILE A 25 -2.97 1.23 7.47
N THR A 26 -3.98 0.39 7.70
CA THR A 26 -3.99 -0.50 8.87
C THR A 26 -2.89 -1.55 8.72
N LEU A 27 -2.40 -2.09 9.84
CA LEU A 27 -1.39 -3.15 9.78
C LEU A 27 -1.88 -4.40 9.01
N PRO A 28 -3.12 -4.91 9.20
CA PRO A 28 -3.63 -6.03 8.42
C PRO A 28 -3.67 -5.75 6.91
N ASP A 29 -4.12 -4.57 6.49
CA ASP A 29 -4.17 -4.21 5.06
C ASP A 29 -2.77 -4.07 4.47
N LEU A 30 -1.82 -3.52 5.24
CA LEU A 30 -0.42 -3.46 4.84
C LEU A 30 0.16 -4.86 4.64
N VAL A 31 -0.05 -5.77 5.59
CA VAL A 31 0.40 -7.16 5.49
C VAL A 31 -0.23 -7.84 4.28
N LYS A 32 -1.54 -7.65 4.04
CA LYS A 32 -2.23 -8.19 2.86
C LYS A 32 -1.59 -7.72 1.55
N LEU A 33 -1.37 -6.41 1.41
CA LEU A 33 -0.75 -5.81 0.22
C LEU A 33 0.66 -6.36 -0.03
N PHE A 34 1.50 -6.38 1.00
CA PHE A 34 2.91 -6.80 0.89
C PHE A 34 3.11 -8.32 0.85
N SER A 35 2.08 -9.10 1.16
CA SER A 35 2.11 -10.57 1.01
C SER A 35 1.73 -11.03 -0.39
N GLY A 36 1.26 -10.12 -1.25
CA GLY A 36 0.85 -10.42 -2.62
C GLY A 36 2.02 -10.82 -3.54
N PRO A 37 1.72 -11.39 -4.73
CA PRO A 37 2.74 -11.94 -5.64
C PRO A 37 3.80 -10.93 -6.08
N TYR A 38 3.43 -9.66 -6.23
CA TYR A 38 4.36 -8.60 -6.62
C TYR A 38 5.56 -8.44 -5.69
N PHE A 39 5.37 -8.71 -4.40
CA PHE A 39 6.44 -8.67 -3.38
C PHE A 39 6.98 -10.07 -3.09
N ARG A 40 6.09 -11.04 -2.89
CA ARG A 40 6.45 -12.40 -2.48
C ARG A 40 7.28 -13.15 -3.52
N ARG A 41 7.07 -12.89 -4.81
CA ARG A 41 7.71 -13.62 -5.92
C ARG A 41 8.89 -12.89 -6.55
N ARG A 42 9.40 -11.81 -5.93
CA ARG A 42 10.47 -10.97 -6.51
C ARG A 42 11.76 -11.70 -6.86
N MET A 43 11.97 -12.88 -6.29
CA MET A 43 13.15 -13.72 -6.52
C MET A 43 12.91 -14.82 -7.56
N ASP A 44 11.71 -14.93 -8.12
CA ASP A 44 11.42 -15.89 -9.20
C ASP A 44 12.20 -15.50 -10.46
N LEU A 45 12.79 -16.48 -11.16
CA LEU A 45 13.62 -16.24 -12.35
C LEU A 45 12.88 -15.52 -13.47
N ASP A 46 11.57 -15.69 -13.56
CA ASP A 46 10.69 -15.08 -14.56
C ASP A 46 9.89 -13.89 -14.02
N TRP A 47 10.26 -13.36 -12.84
CA TRP A 47 9.53 -12.27 -12.20
C TRP A 47 9.37 -11.05 -13.12
N VAL A 48 10.41 -10.70 -13.89
CA VAL A 48 10.35 -9.57 -14.83
C VAL A 48 9.29 -9.82 -15.91
N SER A 49 9.23 -11.04 -16.45
CA SER A 49 8.24 -11.43 -17.47
C SER A 49 6.82 -11.40 -16.93
N LYS A 50 6.62 -11.79 -15.66
CA LYS A 50 5.32 -11.81 -14.98
C LYS A 50 4.99 -10.53 -14.21
N GLY A 51 5.91 -9.58 -14.13
CA GLY A 51 5.80 -8.41 -13.25
C GLY A 51 4.57 -7.54 -13.52
N ARG A 52 4.12 -7.46 -14.77
CA ARG A 52 2.89 -6.74 -15.15
C ARG A 52 1.60 -7.42 -14.66
N GLU A 53 1.57 -8.75 -14.60
CA GLU A 53 0.47 -9.50 -13.99
C GLU A 53 0.43 -9.22 -12.49
N TYR A 54 1.57 -9.37 -11.82
CA TYR A 54 1.68 -9.12 -10.38
C TYR A 54 1.36 -7.68 -10.00
N ALA A 55 1.74 -6.70 -10.83
CA ALA A 55 1.39 -5.30 -10.61
C ALA A 55 -0.12 -5.06 -10.73
N ARG A 56 -0.81 -5.76 -11.66
CA ARG A 56 -2.28 -5.68 -11.77
C ARG A 56 -2.96 -6.26 -10.54
N GLU A 57 -2.47 -7.39 -10.04
CA GLU A 57 -2.97 -7.98 -8.79
C GLU A 57 -2.74 -7.05 -7.60
N MET A 58 -1.56 -6.42 -7.50
CA MET A 58 -1.28 -5.43 -6.44
C MET A 58 -2.26 -4.26 -6.48
N VAL A 59 -2.57 -3.73 -7.68
CA VAL A 59 -3.58 -2.66 -7.85
C VAL A 59 -4.97 -3.14 -7.46
N ALA A 60 -5.34 -4.39 -7.79
CA ALA A 60 -6.61 -4.98 -7.36
C ALA A 60 -6.68 -5.11 -5.83
N THR A 61 -5.60 -5.53 -5.16
CA THR A 61 -5.53 -5.55 -3.69
C THR A 61 -5.68 -4.14 -3.11
N MET A 62 -5.00 -3.13 -3.67
CA MET A 62 -5.18 -1.73 -3.24
C MET A 62 -6.63 -1.28 -3.37
N ALA A 63 -7.32 -1.68 -4.44
CA ALA A 63 -8.73 -1.38 -4.63
C ALA A 63 -9.62 -2.06 -3.59
N GLU A 64 -9.34 -3.32 -3.28
CA GLU A 64 -10.06 -4.09 -2.27
C GLU A 64 -9.94 -3.49 -0.86
N ILE A 65 -8.77 -2.95 -0.50
CA ILE A 65 -8.55 -2.28 0.80
C ILE A 65 -8.93 -0.77 0.78
N GLY A 66 -9.65 -0.32 -0.24
CA GLY A 66 -10.17 1.05 -0.34
C GLY A 66 -9.13 2.14 -0.64
N LYS A 67 -7.92 1.77 -1.10
CA LYS A 67 -6.82 2.70 -1.42
C LYS A 67 -6.85 3.13 -2.89
N THR A 68 -7.98 3.72 -3.29
CA THR A 68 -8.26 4.17 -4.68
C THR A 68 -8.42 5.68 -4.84
N GLY A 69 -8.45 6.42 -3.73
CA GLY A 69 -8.63 7.86 -3.71
C GLY A 69 -7.51 8.64 -4.42
N PRO A 70 -7.70 9.95 -4.67
CA PRO A 70 -6.74 10.79 -5.37
C PRO A 70 -5.32 10.73 -4.79
N PHE A 71 -5.19 10.53 -3.48
CA PHE A 71 -3.91 10.34 -2.80
C PHE A 71 -3.08 9.16 -3.35
N TRP A 72 -3.75 8.10 -3.82
CA TRP A 72 -3.14 6.87 -4.30
C TRP A 72 -3.00 6.79 -5.83
N GLN A 73 -3.47 7.81 -6.54
CA GLN A 73 -3.34 7.89 -7.99
C GLN A 73 -2.02 8.55 -8.35
N ARG A 74 -1.36 8.06 -9.41
CA ARG A 74 -0.19 8.75 -9.94
C ARG A 74 -0.62 10.12 -10.48
N PRO A 75 0.13 11.19 -10.19
CA PRO A 75 -0.04 12.47 -10.88
C PRO A 75 0.04 12.23 -12.40
N ARG A 76 -0.82 12.91 -13.15
CA ARG A 76 -0.76 12.93 -14.62
C ARG A 76 0.48 13.66 -15.12
#